data_AF-A0A926JBU3-F1
#
_entry.id   AF-A0A926JBU3-F1
#
_cell.length_a   1.000
_cell.length_b   1.000
_cell.length_c   1.000
_cell.angle_alpha   90.00
_cell.angle_beta   90.00
_cell.angle_gamma   90.00
#
_symmetry.space_group_name_H-M   'P 1'
#
loop_
_entity.id
_entity.type
_entity.pdbx_description
1 polymer ?
#
loop_
_entity_poly.entity_id
_entity_poly.type
_entity_poly.pdbx_seq_one_letter_code
_entity_poly.pdbx_strand_id
1 'polypeptide(L)' 'MSAEQFYTGDPEVDHLLFSWRRVIADATGWSRGFALSIQRARKRPGWTPSTRQLSVMRQLVAELPAVSGEGDGDLIDRD' A
#
# COMPACT_ATOMS: atom_id res chain seq x y z
N MET A 1 -15.54 -10.80 -11.27
CA MET A 1 -15.23 -10.20 -9.96
C MET A 1 -14.86 -8.74 -10.21
N SER A 2 -15.74 -7.79 -9.87
CA SER A 2 -15.50 -6.36 -10.17
C SER A 2 -14.38 -5.80 -9.30
N ALA A 3 -13.36 -5.21 -9.92
CA ALA A 3 -12.26 -4.52 -9.27
C ALA A 3 -12.71 -3.29 -8.45
N GLU A 4 -13.96 -2.85 -8.61
CA GLU A 4 -14.53 -1.65 -7.99
C GLU A 4 -14.68 -1.72 -6.46
N GLN A 5 -14.60 -2.91 -5.83
CA GLN A 5 -14.85 -3.04 -4.39
C GLN A 5 -13.64 -2.72 -3.48
N PHE A 6 -12.48 -2.41 -4.05
CA PHE A 6 -11.25 -2.19 -3.27
C PHE A 6 -10.79 -0.73 -3.23
N TYR A 7 -11.48 0.16 -3.95
CA TYR A 7 -11.14 1.58 -4.03
C TYR A 7 -11.97 2.39 -3.03
N THR A 8 -11.33 3.28 -2.28
CA THR A 8 -11.98 4.15 -1.29
C THR A 8 -12.60 5.39 -1.93
N GLY A 9 -12.38 5.61 -3.23
CA GLY A 9 -12.79 6.82 -3.95
C GLY A 9 -11.90 8.02 -3.66
N ASP A 10 -10.81 7.82 -2.91
CA ASP A 10 -9.78 8.80 -2.64
C ASP A 10 -8.50 8.31 -3.34
N PRO A 11 -8.03 9.02 -4.40
CA PRO A 11 -6.93 8.54 -5.23
C PRO A 11 -5.61 8.41 -4.44
N GLU A 12 -5.41 9.22 -3.40
CA GLU A 12 -4.22 9.13 -2.57
C GLU A 12 -4.28 7.88 -1.68
N VAL A 13 -5.43 7.67 -1.01
CA VAL A 13 -5.63 6.49 -0.16
C VAL A 13 -5.50 5.22 -1.00
N ASP A 14 -6.08 5.21 -2.20
CA ASP A 14 -6.01 4.07 -3.13
C ASP A 14 -4.57 3.78 -3.57
N HIS A 15 -3.80 4.83 -3.87
CA HIS A 15 -2.37 4.70 -4.17
C HIS A 15 -1.57 4.11 -3.00
N LEU A 16 -1.84 4.54 -1.77
CA LEU A 16 -1.20 3.96 -0.58
C LEU A 16 -1.63 2.50 -0.36
N LEU A 17 -2.91 2.19 -0.59
CA LEU A 17 -3.47 0.85 -0.41
C LEU A 17 -2.94 -0.16 -1.45
N PHE A 18 -2.52 0.31 -2.62
CA PHE A 18 -1.86 -0.50 -3.64
C PHE A 18 -0.55 -1.11 -3.12
N SER A 19 0.27 -0.30 -2.44
CA SER A 19 1.54 -0.74 -1.83
C SER A 19 1.36 -1.48 -0.50
N TRP A 20 0.14 -1.53 0.04
CA TRP A 20 -0.12 -1.96 1.42
C TRP A 20 0.26 -3.40 1.72
N ARG A 21 0.18 -4.29 0.72
CA ARG A 21 0.62 -5.69 0.89
C ARG A 21 2.13 -5.76 1.18
N ARG A 22 2.93 -4.90 0.54
CA ARG A 22 4.37 -4.79 0.81
C ARG A 22 4.62 -4.20 2.19
N VAL A 23 3.87 -3.15 2.56
CA VAL A 23 3.92 -2.57 3.91
C VAL A 23 3.69 -3.65 4.97
N ILE A 24 2.66 -4.49 4.81
CA ILE A 24 2.41 -5.58 5.75
C ILE A 24 3.55 -6.62 5.75
N ALA A 25 4.16 -6.90 4.60
CA ALA A 25 5.25 -7.88 4.52
C ALA A 25 6.52 -7.39 5.24
N ASP A 26 6.86 -6.12 5.06
CA ASP A 26 8.07 -5.47 5.59
C ASP A 26 7.94 -5.02 7.06
N ALA A 27 6.73 -4.59 7.47
CA ALA A 27 6.51 -4.03 8.79
C ALA A 27 6.63 -5.07 9.93
N THR A 28 7.18 -4.61 11.06
CA THR A 28 7.37 -5.39 12.29
C THR A 28 6.82 -4.65 13.52
N GLY A 29 6.59 -5.37 14.63
CA GLY A 29 6.11 -4.77 15.88
C GLY A 29 4.82 -3.95 15.72
N TRP A 30 4.86 -2.69 16.18
CA TRP A 30 3.70 -1.79 16.16
C TRP A 30 3.24 -1.45 14.73
N SER A 31 4.15 -1.19 13.79
CA SER A 31 3.79 -0.79 12.42
C SER A 31 3.05 -1.92 11.70
N ARG A 32 3.41 -3.19 11.95
CA ARG A 32 2.65 -4.34 11.45
C ARG A 32 1.23 -4.38 12.00
N GLY A 33 1.08 -4.15 13.31
CA GLY A 33 -0.22 -4.07 13.97
C GLY A 33 -1.10 -2.97 13.36
N PHE A 34 -0.53 -1.79 13.17
CA PHE A 34 -1.19 -0.68 12.48
C PHE A 34 -1.58 -1.06 11.04
N ALA A 35 -0.66 -1.61 10.25
CA ALA A 35 -0.90 -1.99 8.86
C ALA A 35 -2.05 -3.00 8.72
N LEU A 36 -2.07 -4.01 9.59
CA LEU A 36 -3.16 -4.99 9.65
C LEU A 36 -4.49 -4.37 10.11
N SER A 37 -4.46 -3.35 10.97
CA SER A 37 -5.67 -2.64 11.37
C SER A 37 -6.33 -1.91 10.18
N ILE A 38 -5.53 -1.21 9.37
CA ILE A 38 -5.99 -0.54 8.13
C ILE A 38 -6.50 -1.57 7.13
N GLN A 39 -5.79 -2.68 6.95
CA GLN A 39 -6.19 -3.76 6.04
C GLN A 39 -7.57 -4.36 6.37
N ARG A 40 -7.92 -4.40 7.66
CA ARG A 40 -9.24 -4.84 8.12
C ARG A 40 -10.27 -3.72 7.97
N ALA A 41 -9.92 -2.50 8.38
CA ALA A 41 -10.82 -1.35 8.38
C ALA A 41 -11.29 -0.97 6.97
N ARG A 42 -10.41 -1.02 5.97
CA ARG A 42 -10.73 -0.67 4.57
C ARG A 42 -11.83 -1.48 3.91
N LYS A 43 -12.18 -2.64 4.50
CA LYS A 43 -13.28 -3.50 4.01
C LYS A 43 -14.66 -3.00 4.45
N ARG A 44 -14.72 -2.05 5.38
CA ARG A 44 -15.98 -1.50 5.86
C ARG A 44 -16.53 -0.54 4.80
N PRO A 45 -17.83 -0.62 4.44
CA PRO A 45 -18.45 0.33 3.52
C PRO A 45 -18.27 1.78 4.00
N GLY A 46 -17.86 2.67 3.10
CA GLY A 46 -17.65 4.08 3.41
C GLY A 46 -16.47 4.38 4.34
N TRP A 47 -15.55 3.42 4.54
CA TRP A 47 -14.36 3.67 5.34
C TRP A 47 -13.46 4.71 4.68
N THR A 48 -13.03 5.68 5.48
CA THR A 48 -11.97 6.62 5.15
C THR A 48 -10.99 6.67 6.33
N PRO A 49 -9.66 6.69 6.08
CA PRO A 49 -8.70 6.84 7.16
C PRO A 49 -8.84 8.23 7.80
N SER A 50 -8.62 8.31 9.11
CA SER A 50 -8.46 9.63 9.76
C SER A 50 -7.19 10.33 9.26
N THR A 51 -7.09 11.65 9.42
CA THR A 51 -5.89 12.43 9.06
C THR A 51 -4.61 11.84 9.66
N ARG A 52 -4.67 11.37 10.91
CA ARG A 52 -3.52 10.72 11.57
C ARG A 52 -3.20 9.38 10.95
N GLN A 53 -4.21 8.57 10.62
CA GLN A 53 -3.99 7.30 9.93
C GLN A 53 -3.34 7.52 8.57
N LEU A 54 -3.83 8.51 7.81
CA LEU A 54 -3.28 8.85 6.51
C LEU A 54 -1.80 9.27 6.59
N SER A 55 -1.43 10.10 7.57
CA SER A 55 -0.01 10.45 7.79
C SER A 55 0.87 9.23 8.07
N VAL A 56 0.40 8.28 8.88
CA VAL A 56 1.14 7.03 9.15
C VAL A 56 1.18 6.14 7.91
N MET A 57 0.08 6.06 7.14
CA MET A 57 0.06 5.30 5.88
C MET A 57 1.11 5.83 4.89
N ARG A 58 1.23 7.15 4.73
CA ARG A 58 2.26 7.79 3.91
C ARG A 58 3.66 7.42 4.38
N GLN A 59 3.92 7.53 5.68
CA GLN A 59 5.22 7.21 6.27
C GLN A 59 5.61 5.74 6.00
N LEU A 60 4.70 4.80 6.26
CA LEU A 60 4.99 3.37 6.07
C LEU A 60 5.22 3.00 4.61
N VAL A 61 4.58 3.67 3.66
CA VAL A 61 4.84 3.46 2.24
C VAL A 61 6.18 4.07 1.83
N ALA A 62 6.53 5.24 2.37
CA ALA A 62 7.82 5.90 2.11
C ALA A 62 9.02 5.13 2.68
N GLU A 63 8.81 4.36 3.76
CA GLU A 63 9.84 3.51 4.38
C GLU A 63 10.07 2.18 3.64
N LEU A 64 9.23 1.85 2.63
CA LEU A 64 9.41 0.62 1.87
C LEU A 64 10.77 0.61 1.15
N PRO A 65 11.52 -0.50 1.24
CA PRO A 65 12.72 -0.67 0.43
C PRO A 65 12.41 -0.48 -1.05
N ALA A 66 13.33 0.18 -1.77
CA ALA A 66 13.30 0.22 -3.21
C ALA A 66 13.16 -1.22 -3.73
N VAL A 67 12.34 -1.40 -4.78
CA VAL A 67 12.34 -2.69 -5.48
C VAL A 67 13.70 -2.74 -6.18
N SER A 68 14.70 -3.34 -5.56
CA SER A 68 15.93 -3.70 -6.26
C SER A 68 15.52 -4.68 -7.34
N GLY A 69 15.36 -4.18 -8.57
CA GLY A 69 15.26 -4.99 -9.77
C GLY A 69 16.60 -5.64 -10.04
N GLU A 70 17.09 -6.51 -9.15
CA GLU A 70 18.07 -7.53 -9.52
C GLU A 70 17.30 -8.68 -10.16
N GLY A 71 16.91 -8.42 -11.40
CA GLY A 71 16.05 -9.26 -12.21
C GLY A 71 15.96 -8.64 -13.60
N ASP A 72 17.12 -8.53 -14.25
CA ASP A 72 17.30 -8.80 -15.67
C ASP A 72 16.16 -8.30 -16.57
N GLY A 73 16.03 -6.98 -16.68
CA GLY A 73 15.34 -6.36 -17.79
C GLY A 73 16.30 -6.33 -18.96
N ASP A 74 16.41 -7.46 -19.66
CA ASP A 74 17.14 -7.60 -20.92
C ASP A 74 16.80 -6.40 -21.80
N LEU A 75 17.84 -5.63 -22.08
CA LEU A 75 17.84 -4.46 -22.93
C LEU A 75 17.43 -4.97 -24.32
N ILE A 76 16.15 -4.88 -24.68
CA ILE A 76 15.74 -5.09 -26.07
C ILE A 76 16.29 -3.90 -26.86
N ASP A 77 17.52 -4.08 -27.33
CA ASP A 77 18.13 -3.32 -28.40
C ASP A 77 17.23 -3.54 -29.63
N ARG A 78 16.61 -2.46 -30.10
CA ARG A 78 15.86 -2.46 -31.35
C ARG A 78 16.82 -1.99 -32.44
N ASP A 79 17.34 -2.95 -33.19
CA ASP A 79 17.85 -2.76 -34.55
C ASP A 79 16.73 -2.21 -35.48
#